data_AF-A9DIM5-F1
#
_entry.id   AF-A9DIM5-F1
#
_cell.length_a   1.000
_cell.length_b   1.000
_cell.length_c   1.000
_cell.angle_alpha   90.00
_cell.angle_beta   90.00
_cell.angle_gamma   90.00
#
_symmetry.space_group_name_H-M   'P 1'
#
loop_
_entity.id
_entity.type
_entity.pdbx_description
1 polymer ?
#
loop_
_entity_poly.entity_id
_entity_poly.type
_entity_poly.pdbx_seq_one_letter_code
_entity_poly.pdbx_strand_id
1 'polypeptide(L)'
;MKKIIFVLLLLPVLAMSQKIKIKKNKILFDKKEVAILEKGDERNKHTFKYLSGEKAFDAHYKAISISSIQDHQYLEMTSADGQKTEIPYEILQTSFNSKKIIIRLLSEKYGLIDADGINKEAVAAFFAEERESISEKYMKAAAEAKLEADKRAQTVGRYKPYVKPNGTITFGGSQGTKIVGKVYYSASENAYVITDLDGIRVASATESRKTGSTAAVAKTYTDETFEFDHGSKTMFTNRFSRTTGQIFVEEMVGRGYVFGRQAKKYMSDLRKEKIKIAKENSVNLYGVPGSITDKKGKKYTGTVYVIFEKLQIEPGQQVSGLHDMNSIDNYGKSISIRYKNEKGRTRIKKFSAKDGISFTATDEGVEKEFFGMKTKGNAMKKLSNAANFGFNNSYFYEKIYEENGNMLLVKPGEEGTYVIKVKNEKVGFMIDDRKNEKISKALAKYLKKCKQVANDLKAGEFDVKNEENLKQIIQEYNDCN
;
A
#
# COMPACT_ATOMS: atom_id res chain seq x y z
N MET A 1 -3.00 -69.80 0.09
CA MET A 1 -3.59 -68.55 0.62
C MET A 1 -2.84 -67.35 0.06
N LYS A 2 -3.31 -66.70 -1.02
CA LYS A 2 -2.80 -65.38 -1.50
C LYS A 2 -3.53 -64.79 -2.72
N LYS A 3 -4.73 -65.28 -3.09
CA LYS A 3 -5.48 -64.78 -4.26
C LYS A 3 -6.95 -64.40 -4.00
N ILE A 4 -7.35 -64.20 -2.74
CA ILE A 4 -8.74 -63.82 -2.40
C ILE A 4 -8.84 -62.39 -1.81
N ILE A 5 -7.72 -61.75 -1.43
CA ILE A 5 -7.75 -60.46 -0.72
C ILE A 5 -7.81 -59.24 -1.65
N PHE A 6 -7.63 -59.39 -2.98
CA PHE A 6 -7.57 -58.24 -3.89
C PHE A 6 -8.87 -57.90 -4.62
N VAL A 7 -9.96 -58.65 -4.41
CA VAL A 7 -11.26 -58.41 -5.07
C VAL A 7 -12.21 -57.56 -4.20
N LEU A 8 -11.90 -57.35 -2.91
CA LEU A 8 -12.74 -56.53 -2.02
C LEU A 8 -12.40 -55.02 -2.04
N LEU A 9 -11.35 -54.60 -2.74
CA LEU A 9 -10.86 -53.21 -2.75
C LEU A 9 -11.18 -52.43 -4.03
N LEU A 10 -11.99 -53.01 -4.93
CA LEU A 10 -12.43 -52.45 -6.21
C LEU A 10 -13.96 -52.46 -6.36
N LEU A 11 -14.69 -52.25 -5.25
CA LEU A 11 -16.03 -51.68 -5.33
C LEU A 11 -15.86 -50.16 -5.37
N PRO A 12 -15.81 -49.50 -6.55
CA PRO A 12 -16.23 -48.12 -6.58
C PRO A 12 -17.64 -48.15 -6.00
N VAL A 13 -17.87 -47.37 -4.95
CA VAL A 13 -19.21 -46.96 -4.58
C VAL A 13 -19.75 -46.29 -5.83
N LEU A 14 -20.43 -47.07 -6.67
CA LEU A 14 -21.35 -46.58 -7.68
C LEU A 14 -22.41 -45.88 -6.85
N ALA A 15 -22.17 -44.61 -6.52
CA ALA A 15 -23.22 -43.68 -6.22
C ALA A 15 -24.07 -43.63 -7.49
N MET A 16 -24.99 -44.59 -7.61
CA MET A 16 -26.00 -44.64 -8.64
C MET A 16 -26.77 -43.33 -8.47
N SER A 17 -26.47 -42.35 -9.32
CA SER A 17 -27.19 -41.09 -9.34
C SER A 17 -28.66 -41.43 -9.60
N GLN A 18 -29.48 -41.36 -8.54
CA GLN A 18 -30.87 -41.78 -8.60
C GLN A 18 -31.60 -40.90 -9.63
N LYS A 19 -32.32 -41.55 -10.55
CA LYS A 19 -32.96 -40.85 -11.66
C LYS A 19 -34.24 -40.16 -11.19
N ILE A 20 -34.13 -38.87 -10.88
CA ILE A 20 -35.26 -38.03 -10.47
C ILE A 20 -36.18 -37.71 -11.66
N LYS A 21 -37.45 -38.12 -11.56
CA LYS A 21 -38.54 -37.77 -12.49
C LYS A 21 -39.72 -37.16 -11.75
N ILE A 22 -40.44 -36.28 -12.43
CA ILE A 22 -41.72 -35.74 -11.95
C ILE A 22 -42.78 -36.17 -12.96
N LYS A 23 -43.77 -36.95 -12.52
CA LYS A 23 -44.90 -37.44 -13.34
C LYS A 23 -46.13 -37.39 -12.48
N LYS A 24 -47.27 -36.88 -12.95
CA LYS A 24 -48.49 -36.85 -12.11
C LYS A 24 -48.74 -35.57 -11.33
N ASN A 25 -47.66 -34.91 -10.86
CA ASN A 25 -47.50 -34.30 -9.51
C ASN A 25 -46.73 -35.18 -8.51
N LYS A 26 -46.26 -36.38 -8.89
CA LYS A 26 -45.46 -37.24 -8.02
C LYS A 26 -43.99 -37.13 -8.36
N ILE A 27 -43.16 -37.20 -7.34
CA ILE A 27 -41.70 -37.34 -7.42
C ILE A 27 -41.39 -38.82 -7.48
N LEU A 28 -40.59 -39.22 -8.47
CA LEU A 28 -40.16 -40.60 -8.66
C LEU A 28 -38.64 -40.67 -8.61
N PHE A 29 -38.12 -41.52 -7.73
CA PHE A 29 -36.71 -41.91 -7.70
C PHE A 29 -36.60 -43.31 -8.31
N ASP A 30 -35.83 -43.45 -9.39
CA ASP A 30 -35.68 -44.71 -10.13
C ASP A 30 -36.99 -45.43 -10.47
N LYS A 31 -38.01 -44.63 -10.82
CA LYS A 31 -39.38 -45.04 -11.15
C LYS A 31 -40.28 -45.44 -9.95
N LYS A 32 -39.76 -45.48 -8.72
CA LYS A 32 -40.57 -45.62 -7.50
C LYS A 32 -41.12 -44.25 -7.09
N GLU A 33 -42.41 -44.17 -6.77
CA GLU A 33 -43.02 -42.94 -6.23
C GLU A 33 -42.54 -42.74 -4.79
N VAL A 34 -42.06 -41.53 -4.46
CA VAL A 34 -41.47 -41.23 -3.15
C VAL A 34 -42.14 -40.04 -2.44
N ALA A 35 -42.72 -39.10 -3.19
CA ALA A 35 -43.39 -37.94 -2.63
C ALA A 35 -44.39 -37.32 -3.62
N ILE A 36 -45.26 -36.45 -3.12
CA ILE A 36 -46.16 -35.62 -3.92
C ILE A 36 -45.62 -34.18 -3.92
N LEU A 37 -45.60 -33.55 -5.10
CA LEU A 37 -45.17 -32.18 -5.34
C LEU A 37 -46.30 -31.38 -5.98
N GLU A 38 -46.81 -30.40 -5.24
CA GLU A 38 -47.83 -29.49 -5.70
C GLU A 38 -47.26 -28.08 -5.93
N LYS A 39 -47.96 -27.29 -6.74
CA LYS A 39 -47.69 -25.85 -6.81
C LYS A 39 -48.24 -25.22 -5.54
N GLY A 40 -47.46 -24.36 -4.91
CA GLY A 40 -47.92 -23.52 -3.81
C GLY A 40 -48.89 -22.42 -4.28
N ASP A 41 -49.34 -21.65 -3.31
CA ASP A 41 -50.10 -20.40 -3.42
C ASP A 41 -49.35 -19.29 -4.18
N GLU A 42 -48.01 -19.29 -4.12
CA GLU A 42 -47.16 -18.29 -4.76
C GLU A 42 -46.33 -18.82 -5.94
N ARG A 43 -45.93 -17.90 -6.83
CA ARG A 43 -45.04 -18.22 -7.96
C ARG A 43 -43.69 -18.71 -7.42
N ASN A 44 -43.22 -19.86 -7.92
CA ASN A 44 -41.99 -20.54 -7.49
C ASN A 44 -42.02 -21.10 -6.05
N LYS A 45 -43.19 -21.19 -5.43
CA LYS A 45 -43.41 -21.97 -4.21
C LYS A 45 -43.90 -23.38 -4.56
N HIS A 46 -43.36 -24.36 -3.87
CA HIS A 46 -43.66 -25.78 -4.08
C HIS A 46 -43.98 -26.45 -2.76
N THR A 47 -45.10 -27.17 -2.72
CA THR A 47 -45.55 -27.88 -1.53
C THR A 47 -45.22 -29.36 -1.67
N PHE A 48 -44.44 -29.87 -0.72
CA PHE A 48 -44.05 -31.27 -0.62
C PHE A 48 -44.96 -31.98 0.36
N LYS A 49 -45.55 -33.08 -0.09
CA LYS A 49 -46.46 -33.92 0.68
C LYS A 49 -45.98 -35.35 0.71
N TYR A 50 -46.27 -36.04 1.81
CA TYR A 50 -46.14 -37.49 1.90
C TYR A 50 -47.07 -38.17 0.89
N LEU A 51 -46.83 -39.44 0.56
CA LEU A 51 -47.72 -40.21 -0.31
C LEU A 51 -49.13 -40.41 0.30
N SER A 52 -49.27 -40.23 1.62
CA SER A 52 -50.56 -40.17 2.32
C SER A 52 -51.37 -38.91 2.02
N GLY A 53 -50.77 -37.89 1.39
CA GLY A 53 -51.40 -36.59 1.11
C GLY A 53 -51.20 -35.53 2.20
N GLU A 54 -50.63 -35.90 3.35
CA GLU A 54 -50.27 -34.97 4.42
C GLU A 54 -49.13 -34.05 3.98
N LYS A 55 -49.19 -32.77 4.38
CA LYS A 55 -48.13 -31.79 4.11
C LYS A 55 -46.88 -32.11 4.94
N ALA A 56 -45.73 -32.16 4.28
CA ALA A 56 -44.44 -32.22 4.95
C ALA A 56 -43.86 -30.81 5.14
N PHE A 57 -43.66 -30.09 4.05
CA PHE A 57 -43.10 -28.73 4.06
C PHE A 57 -43.34 -28.01 2.72
N ASP A 58 -43.14 -26.70 2.70
CA ASP A 58 -43.04 -25.88 1.49
C ASP A 58 -41.58 -25.49 1.23
N ALA A 59 -41.22 -25.36 -0.05
CA ALA A 59 -39.97 -24.76 -0.51
C ALA A 59 -40.28 -23.61 -1.48
N HIS A 60 -39.84 -22.41 -1.14
CA HIS A 60 -40.07 -21.21 -1.93
C HIS A 60 -38.76 -20.64 -2.44
N TYR A 61 -38.57 -20.68 -3.75
CA TYR A 61 -37.41 -20.08 -4.39
C TYR A 61 -37.47 -18.55 -4.37
N LYS A 62 -36.43 -17.93 -3.83
CA LYS A 62 -36.25 -16.49 -3.71
C LYS A 62 -34.89 -16.08 -4.27
N ALA A 63 -34.80 -14.84 -4.74
CA ALA A 63 -33.57 -14.23 -5.21
C ALA A 63 -33.48 -12.77 -4.75
N ILE A 64 -32.31 -12.34 -4.29
CA ILE A 64 -31.99 -10.96 -3.89
C ILE A 64 -30.85 -10.47 -4.78
N SER A 65 -31.06 -9.35 -5.45
CA SER A 65 -30.01 -8.65 -6.21
C SER A 65 -29.35 -7.60 -5.32
N ILE A 66 -28.03 -7.71 -5.13
CA ILE A 66 -27.24 -6.76 -4.34
C ILE A 66 -26.66 -5.67 -5.25
N SER A 67 -26.31 -6.02 -6.49
CA SER A 67 -25.80 -5.08 -7.49
C SER A 67 -26.06 -5.61 -8.90
N SER A 68 -25.72 -4.83 -9.94
CA SER A 68 -25.85 -5.27 -11.34
C SER A 68 -25.05 -6.54 -11.69
N ILE A 69 -24.13 -6.97 -10.81
CA ILE A 69 -23.25 -8.12 -11.02
C ILE A 69 -23.39 -9.21 -9.95
N GLN A 70 -24.24 -9.02 -8.94
CA GLN A 70 -24.30 -9.92 -7.80
C GLN A 70 -25.74 -10.20 -7.38
N ASP A 71 -26.18 -11.42 -7.68
CA ASP A 71 -27.47 -11.98 -7.26
C ASP A 71 -27.23 -13.18 -6.33
N HIS A 72 -28.04 -13.27 -5.28
CA HIS A 72 -28.05 -14.40 -4.34
C HIS A 72 -29.39 -15.11 -4.41
N GLN A 73 -29.35 -16.43 -4.55
CA GLN A 73 -30.53 -17.28 -4.69
C GLN A 73 -30.63 -18.22 -3.49
N TYR A 74 -31.82 -18.38 -2.93
CA TYR A 74 -32.06 -19.19 -1.74
C TYR A 74 -33.46 -19.82 -1.76
N LEU A 75 -33.66 -20.81 -0.89
CA LEU A 75 -34.96 -21.38 -0.62
C LEU A 75 -35.42 -20.95 0.78
N GLU A 76 -36.57 -20.29 0.86
CA GLU A 76 -37.32 -20.15 2.11
C GLU A 76 -38.12 -21.44 2.30
N MET A 77 -37.78 -22.19 3.33
CA MET A 77 -38.41 -23.45 3.70
C MET A 77 -39.44 -23.18 4.80
N THR A 78 -40.63 -23.79 4.70
CA THR A 78 -41.67 -23.66 5.73
C THR A 78 -42.18 -25.04 6.10
N SER A 79 -42.13 -25.40 7.38
CA SER A 79 -42.62 -26.68 7.88
C SER A 79 -44.15 -26.77 7.81
N ALA A 80 -44.71 -27.95 8.14
CA ALA A 80 -46.15 -28.13 8.24
C ALA A 80 -46.81 -27.27 9.33
N ASP A 81 -46.11 -27.02 10.45
CA ASP A 81 -46.54 -26.19 11.58
C ASP A 81 -46.19 -24.69 11.41
N GLY A 82 -45.54 -24.32 10.31
CA GLY A 82 -45.30 -22.92 9.94
C GLY A 82 -43.95 -22.34 10.38
N GLN A 83 -43.06 -23.13 10.98
CA GLN A 83 -41.67 -22.73 11.25
C GLN A 83 -40.94 -22.47 9.93
N LYS A 84 -40.11 -21.43 9.91
CA LYS A 84 -39.37 -21.01 8.72
C LYS A 84 -37.87 -21.14 8.91
N THR A 85 -37.18 -21.54 7.86
CA THR A 85 -35.71 -21.50 7.78
C THR A 85 -35.28 -21.24 6.34
N GLU A 86 -34.04 -20.81 6.13
CA GLU A 86 -33.53 -20.45 4.82
C GLU A 86 -32.26 -21.25 4.50
N ILE A 87 -32.16 -21.70 3.25
CA ILE A 87 -30.99 -22.44 2.76
C ILE A 87 -30.52 -21.92 1.40
N PRO A 88 -29.20 -21.97 1.09
CA PRO A 88 -28.69 -21.57 -0.22
C PRO A 88 -29.28 -22.42 -1.35
N TYR A 89 -29.56 -21.80 -2.49
CA TYR A 89 -29.96 -22.52 -3.71
C TYR A 89 -28.72 -22.98 -4.48
N GLU A 90 -28.43 -24.28 -4.42
CA GLU A 90 -27.24 -24.86 -5.05
C GLU A 90 -27.59 -25.85 -6.16
N ILE A 91 -26.89 -25.74 -7.29
CA ILE A 91 -27.04 -26.65 -8.43
C ILE A 91 -26.03 -27.80 -8.28
N LEU A 92 -26.44 -28.89 -7.65
CA LEU A 92 -25.57 -30.06 -7.40
C LEU A 92 -25.23 -30.86 -8.68
N GLN A 93 -26.07 -30.77 -9.72
CA GLN A 93 -25.82 -31.35 -11.04
C GLN A 93 -26.54 -30.53 -12.11
N THR A 94 -25.92 -30.36 -13.27
CA THR A 94 -26.44 -29.60 -14.41
C THR A 94 -27.89 -30.00 -14.75
N SER A 95 -28.81 -29.06 -14.57
CA SER A 95 -30.22 -29.19 -14.92
C SER A 95 -30.79 -27.80 -15.20
N PHE A 96 -31.70 -27.70 -16.17
CA PHE A 96 -32.41 -26.44 -16.45
C PHE A 96 -33.80 -26.40 -15.82
N ASN A 97 -34.17 -27.43 -15.05
CA ASN A 97 -35.48 -27.54 -14.41
C ASN A 97 -35.35 -27.25 -12.91
N SER A 98 -35.82 -26.06 -12.49
CA SER A 98 -35.72 -25.59 -11.10
C SER A 98 -36.31 -26.56 -10.09
N LYS A 99 -37.43 -27.23 -10.40
CA LYS A 99 -38.04 -28.23 -9.52
C LYS A 99 -37.12 -29.42 -9.27
N LYS A 100 -36.45 -29.91 -10.32
CA LYS A 100 -35.50 -31.02 -10.19
C LYS A 100 -34.27 -30.63 -9.40
N ILE A 101 -33.80 -29.39 -9.56
CA ILE A 101 -32.68 -28.85 -8.76
C ILE A 101 -33.07 -28.81 -7.28
N ILE A 102 -34.25 -28.28 -6.95
CA ILE A 102 -34.75 -28.22 -5.57
C ILE A 102 -34.87 -29.63 -4.98
N ILE A 103 -35.54 -30.55 -5.67
CA ILE A 103 -35.70 -31.93 -5.17
C ILE A 103 -34.33 -32.58 -4.92
N ARG A 104 -33.39 -32.40 -5.86
CA ARG A 104 -32.04 -32.92 -5.73
C ARG A 104 -31.30 -32.33 -4.54
N LEU A 105 -31.35 -31.01 -4.36
CA LEU A 105 -30.73 -30.33 -3.24
C LEU A 105 -31.28 -30.85 -1.89
N LEU A 106 -32.60 -30.92 -1.77
CA LEU A 106 -33.27 -31.40 -0.55
C LEU A 106 -33.00 -32.89 -0.28
N SER A 107 -32.79 -33.68 -1.33
CA SER A 107 -32.49 -35.10 -1.22
C SER A 107 -31.02 -35.37 -0.91
N GLU A 108 -30.11 -34.90 -1.75
CA GLU A 108 -28.69 -35.28 -1.70
C GLU A 108 -27.91 -34.52 -0.62
N LYS A 109 -28.21 -33.23 -0.39
CA LYS A 109 -27.50 -32.41 0.61
C LYS A 109 -28.16 -32.45 1.98
N TYR A 110 -29.49 -32.38 2.02
CA TYR A 110 -30.24 -32.26 3.28
C TYR A 110 -30.93 -33.55 3.72
N GLY A 111 -30.92 -34.61 2.90
CA GLY A 111 -31.48 -35.92 3.29
C GLY A 111 -32.98 -35.92 3.58
N LEU A 112 -33.73 -34.90 3.14
CA LEU A 112 -35.16 -34.77 3.44
C LEU A 112 -36.03 -35.73 2.64
N ILE A 113 -35.53 -36.17 1.47
CA ILE A 113 -36.22 -37.07 0.56
C ILE A 113 -35.24 -38.14 0.11
N ASP A 114 -35.60 -39.40 0.27
CA ASP A 114 -34.80 -40.55 -0.14
C ASP A 114 -35.65 -41.54 -0.98
N ALA A 115 -35.11 -42.74 -1.17
CA ALA A 115 -35.77 -43.79 -1.96
C ALA A 115 -37.04 -44.35 -1.27
N ASP A 116 -37.24 -44.11 0.01
CA ASP A 116 -38.38 -44.59 0.81
C ASP A 116 -39.43 -43.51 1.05
N GLY A 117 -39.06 -42.25 0.92
CA GLY A 117 -40.00 -41.14 0.83
C GLY A 117 -39.44 -39.87 1.44
N ILE A 118 -40.34 -39.04 1.99
CA ILE A 118 -39.92 -37.92 2.84
C ILE A 118 -39.61 -38.45 4.23
N ASN A 119 -38.39 -38.22 4.71
CA ASN A 119 -37.93 -38.68 6.02
C ASN A 119 -38.44 -37.73 7.13
N LYS A 120 -39.30 -38.24 8.03
CA LYS A 120 -39.98 -37.40 9.05
C LYS A 120 -39.00 -36.85 10.08
N GLU A 121 -38.08 -37.69 10.53
CA GLU A 121 -37.07 -37.35 11.52
C GLU A 121 -36.08 -36.32 10.96
N ALA A 122 -35.65 -36.49 9.71
CA ALA A 122 -34.78 -35.54 9.04
C ALA A 122 -35.46 -34.18 8.82
N VAL A 123 -36.76 -34.16 8.47
CA VAL A 123 -37.53 -32.91 8.37
C VAL A 123 -37.63 -32.21 9.72
N ALA A 124 -37.95 -32.93 10.79
CA ALA A 124 -38.01 -32.35 12.14
C ALA A 124 -36.64 -31.79 12.58
N ALA A 125 -35.57 -32.57 12.40
CA ALA A 125 -34.21 -32.13 12.71
C ALA A 125 -33.79 -30.92 11.86
N PHE A 126 -34.18 -30.89 10.58
CA PHE A 126 -33.87 -29.78 9.68
C PHE A 126 -34.47 -28.46 10.17
N PHE A 127 -35.73 -28.43 10.61
CA PHE A 127 -36.35 -27.19 11.11
C PHE A 127 -35.95 -26.82 12.55
N ALA A 128 -35.46 -27.79 13.35
CA ALA A 128 -34.95 -27.52 14.70
C ALA A 128 -33.55 -26.85 14.72
N GLU A 129 -32.80 -26.93 13.62
CA GLU A 129 -31.50 -26.29 13.49
C GLU A 129 -31.66 -24.78 13.24
N GLU A 130 -31.08 -23.97 14.12
CA GLU A 130 -31.03 -22.51 13.97
C GLU A 130 -30.03 -22.14 12.87
N ARG A 131 -30.50 -21.41 11.85
CA ARG A 131 -29.68 -20.96 10.71
C ARG A 131 -29.72 -19.46 10.56
N GLU A 132 -28.61 -18.88 10.13
CA GLU A 132 -28.53 -17.45 9.76
C GLU A 132 -29.55 -17.15 8.65
N SER A 133 -30.35 -16.08 8.83
CA SER A 133 -31.24 -15.64 7.77
C SER A 133 -30.43 -15.06 6.60
N ILE A 134 -30.51 -15.76 5.47
CA ILE A 134 -29.94 -15.38 4.20
C ILE A 134 -30.60 -14.09 3.69
N SER A 135 -31.93 -13.98 3.86
CA SER A 135 -32.67 -12.82 3.41
C SER A 135 -32.30 -11.56 4.20
N GLU A 136 -32.24 -11.61 5.53
CA GLU A 136 -31.83 -10.46 6.35
C GLU A 136 -30.40 -10.02 6.03
N LYS A 137 -29.47 -10.98 5.96
CA LYS A 137 -28.06 -10.74 5.63
C LYS A 137 -27.91 -9.98 4.32
N TYR A 138 -28.56 -10.47 3.26
CA TYR A 138 -28.41 -9.88 1.92
C TYR A 138 -29.34 -8.69 1.68
N MET A 139 -30.46 -8.55 2.38
CA MET A 139 -31.29 -7.35 2.36
C MET A 139 -30.56 -6.14 2.93
N LYS A 140 -29.81 -6.32 4.03
CA LYS A 140 -28.95 -5.26 4.58
C LYS A 140 -27.89 -4.82 3.56
N ALA A 141 -27.19 -5.79 2.97
CA ALA A 141 -26.20 -5.51 1.92
C ALA A 141 -26.81 -4.83 0.69
N ALA A 142 -28.00 -5.25 0.25
CA ALA A 142 -28.72 -4.63 -0.86
C ALA A 142 -29.18 -3.21 -0.53
N ALA A 143 -29.63 -2.94 0.70
CA ALA A 143 -30.01 -1.60 1.15
C ALA A 143 -28.81 -0.66 1.21
N GLU A 144 -27.66 -1.11 1.74
CA GLU A 144 -26.41 -0.36 1.74
C GLU A 144 -25.92 -0.07 0.30
N ALA A 145 -25.96 -1.07 -0.58
CA ALA A 145 -25.59 -0.91 -1.99
C ALA A 145 -26.51 0.09 -2.71
N LYS A 146 -27.81 0.08 -2.41
CA LYS A 146 -28.79 1.05 -2.94
C LYS A 146 -28.50 2.46 -2.43
N LEU A 147 -28.22 2.63 -1.15
CA LEU A 147 -27.85 3.93 -0.59
C LEU A 147 -26.60 4.50 -1.26
N GLU A 148 -25.58 3.67 -1.49
CA GLU A 148 -24.36 4.07 -2.20
C GLU A 148 -24.62 4.37 -3.69
N ALA A 149 -25.51 3.63 -4.35
CA ALA A 149 -25.96 3.94 -5.70
C ALA A 149 -26.70 5.29 -5.77
N ASP A 150 -27.56 5.58 -4.79
CA ASP A 150 -28.30 6.84 -4.70
C ASP A 150 -27.35 8.03 -4.47
N LYS A 151 -26.35 7.90 -3.58
CA LYS A 151 -25.29 8.91 -3.38
C LYS A 151 -24.48 9.16 -4.66
N ARG A 152 -24.12 8.08 -5.38
CA ARG A 152 -23.44 8.19 -6.67
C ARG A 152 -24.30 8.94 -7.68
N ALA A 153 -25.57 8.57 -7.81
CA ALA A 153 -26.52 9.22 -8.70
C ALA A 153 -26.73 10.70 -8.36
N GLN A 154 -26.80 11.06 -7.07
CA GLN A 154 -26.85 12.46 -6.63
C GLN A 154 -25.60 13.24 -7.05
N THR A 155 -24.40 12.64 -6.88
CA THR A 155 -23.14 13.28 -7.27
C THR A 155 -23.06 13.48 -8.78
N VAL A 156 -23.41 12.45 -9.56
CA VAL A 156 -23.52 12.55 -11.03
C VAL A 156 -24.55 13.61 -11.43
N GLY A 157 -25.72 13.65 -10.80
CA GLY A 157 -26.78 14.64 -11.06
C GLY A 157 -26.38 16.08 -10.70
N ARG A 158 -25.52 16.27 -9.69
CA ARG A 158 -24.96 17.58 -9.31
C ARG A 158 -24.00 18.12 -10.35
N TYR A 159 -23.06 17.30 -10.84
CA TYR A 159 -22.04 17.74 -11.79
C TYR A 159 -22.50 17.66 -13.25
N LYS A 160 -23.46 16.79 -13.54
CA LYS A 160 -23.99 16.49 -14.88
C LYS A 160 -22.83 16.30 -15.88
N PRO A 161 -21.95 15.30 -15.68
CA PRO A 161 -20.84 15.09 -16.60
C PRO A 161 -21.34 14.71 -17.99
N TYR A 162 -20.66 15.20 -19.01
CA TYR A 162 -20.97 14.91 -20.40
C TYR A 162 -19.69 14.72 -21.21
N VAL A 163 -19.64 13.65 -21.99
CA VAL A 163 -18.53 13.29 -22.88
C VAL A 163 -18.91 13.65 -24.31
N LYS A 164 -18.16 14.60 -24.88
CA LYS A 164 -18.28 15.01 -26.28
C LYS A 164 -17.73 13.90 -27.22
N PRO A 165 -18.09 13.91 -28.52
CA PRO A 165 -17.62 12.89 -29.48
C PRO A 165 -16.10 12.76 -29.58
N ASN A 166 -15.36 13.84 -29.33
CA ASN A 166 -13.89 13.87 -29.31
C ASN A 166 -13.27 13.43 -27.96
N GLY A 167 -14.09 13.00 -27.00
CA GLY A 167 -13.66 12.58 -25.67
C GLY A 167 -13.54 13.71 -24.64
N THR A 168 -13.77 14.98 -25.01
CA THR A 168 -13.74 16.08 -24.03
C THR A 168 -14.85 15.92 -22.98
N ILE A 169 -14.49 16.05 -21.71
CA ILE A 169 -15.40 15.95 -20.58
C ILE A 169 -15.82 17.35 -20.14
N THR A 170 -17.12 17.61 -20.07
CA THR A 170 -17.71 18.85 -19.57
C THR A 170 -18.69 18.61 -18.43
N PHE A 171 -18.82 19.58 -17.51
CA PHE A 171 -19.87 19.61 -16.49
C PHE A 171 -21.00 20.57 -16.91
N GLY A 172 -22.23 20.25 -16.50
CA GLY A 172 -23.45 20.99 -16.88
C GLY A 172 -24.30 20.33 -17.97
N GLY A 173 -24.05 19.05 -18.28
CA GLY A 173 -24.77 18.28 -19.28
C GLY A 173 -24.29 18.56 -20.71
N SER A 174 -25.13 18.24 -21.71
CA SER A 174 -24.79 18.37 -23.14
C SER A 174 -24.53 19.81 -23.60
N GLN A 175 -25.10 20.80 -22.91
CA GLN A 175 -24.87 22.23 -23.13
C GLN A 175 -23.77 22.81 -22.22
N GLY A 176 -23.11 21.97 -21.41
CA GLY A 176 -22.08 22.40 -20.48
C GLY A 176 -20.84 22.95 -21.19
N THR A 177 -20.34 24.10 -20.71
CA THR A 177 -19.13 24.75 -21.24
C THR A 177 -17.89 24.53 -20.38
N LYS A 178 -18.06 24.10 -19.12
CA LYS A 178 -16.95 23.89 -18.18
C LYS A 178 -16.23 22.58 -18.51
N ILE A 179 -15.09 22.68 -19.21
CA ILE A 179 -14.21 21.55 -19.49
C ILE A 179 -13.46 21.15 -18.21
N VAL A 180 -13.40 19.85 -17.94
CA VAL A 180 -12.74 19.32 -16.73
C VAL A 180 -11.74 18.19 -17.02
N GLY A 181 -11.68 17.71 -18.26
CA GLY A 181 -10.73 16.67 -18.64
C GLY A 181 -11.02 16.05 -20.00
N LYS A 182 -10.40 14.91 -20.27
CA LYS A 182 -10.60 14.13 -21.49
C LYS A 182 -10.66 12.64 -21.16
N VAL A 183 -11.56 11.92 -21.80
CA VAL A 183 -11.58 10.46 -21.84
C VAL A 183 -11.21 9.98 -23.24
N TYR A 184 -10.37 8.96 -23.34
CA TYR A 184 -9.99 8.37 -24.61
C TYR A 184 -9.70 6.88 -24.45
N TYR A 185 -9.63 6.19 -25.58
CA TYR A 185 -9.20 4.79 -25.63
C TYR A 185 -7.71 4.71 -25.95
N SER A 186 -6.95 4.00 -25.12
CA SER A 186 -5.54 3.69 -25.33
C SER A 186 -5.42 2.29 -25.93
N ALA A 187 -5.05 2.20 -27.21
CA ALA A 187 -4.88 0.93 -27.90
C ALA A 187 -3.70 0.11 -27.35
N SER A 188 -2.61 0.76 -26.95
CA SER A 188 -1.45 0.09 -26.35
C SER A 188 -1.76 -0.54 -25.00
N GLU A 189 -2.69 0.05 -24.24
CA GLU A 189 -3.06 -0.43 -22.92
C GLU A 189 -4.37 -1.24 -22.93
N ASN A 190 -5.05 -1.31 -24.06
CA ASN A 190 -6.39 -1.89 -24.20
C ASN A 190 -7.37 -1.34 -23.13
N ALA A 191 -7.32 -0.02 -22.90
CA ALA A 191 -7.95 0.63 -21.75
C ALA A 191 -8.64 1.95 -22.12
N TYR A 192 -9.73 2.27 -21.42
CA TYR A 192 -10.21 3.65 -21.36
C TYR A 192 -9.39 4.42 -20.33
N VAL A 193 -8.98 5.64 -20.66
CA VAL A 193 -8.16 6.49 -19.80
C VAL A 193 -8.83 7.85 -19.67
N ILE A 194 -8.90 8.35 -18.44
CA ILE A 194 -9.33 9.72 -18.14
C ILE A 194 -8.12 10.54 -17.70
N THR A 195 -7.93 11.70 -18.33
CA THR A 195 -6.97 12.71 -17.92
C THR A 195 -7.65 14.00 -17.48
N ASP A 196 -7.02 14.71 -16.56
CA ASP A 196 -7.47 16.03 -16.09
C ASP A 196 -6.99 17.15 -17.04
N LEU A 197 -7.19 18.42 -16.64
CA LEU A 197 -6.81 19.58 -17.46
C LEU A 197 -5.29 19.78 -17.56
N ASP A 198 -4.51 19.20 -16.66
CA ASP A 198 -3.06 19.23 -16.64
C ASP A 198 -2.46 18.01 -17.38
N GLY A 199 -3.30 17.14 -17.98
CA GLY A 199 -2.87 15.92 -18.65
C GLY A 199 -2.51 14.78 -17.68
N ILE A 200 -2.79 14.94 -16.39
CA ILE A 200 -2.54 13.91 -15.39
C ILE A 200 -3.59 12.81 -15.52
N ARG A 201 -3.15 11.56 -15.56
CA ARG A 201 -4.05 10.41 -15.56
C ARG A 201 -4.80 10.34 -14.24
N VAL A 202 -6.12 10.49 -14.30
CA VAL A 202 -7.02 10.40 -13.14
C VAL A 202 -7.42 8.96 -12.91
N ALA A 203 -7.75 8.24 -13.98
CA ALA A 203 -8.15 6.85 -13.88
C ALA A 203 -8.00 6.11 -15.21
N SER A 204 -8.02 4.79 -15.13
CA SER A 204 -8.18 3.92 -16.29
C SER A 204 -9.06 2.73 -16.00
N ALA A 205 -9.82 2.30 -17.00
CA ALA A 205 -10.64 1.11 -16.95
C ALA A 205 -10.17 0.09 -18.00
N THR A 206 -10.02 -1.16 -17.58
CA THR A 206 -9.71 -2.32 -18.43
C THR A 206 -10.78 -3.39 -18.29
N GLU A 207 -10.85 -4.32 -19.24
CA GLU A 207 -11.72 -5.48 -19.11
C GLU A 207 -11.31 -6.39 -17.94
N SER A 208 -12.28 -6.96 -17.24
CA SER A 208 -12.05 -7.96 -16.19
C SER A 208 -11.43 -9.23 -16.77
N ARG A 209 -10.42 -9.77 -16.09
CA ARG A 209 -9.79 -11.05 -16.46
C ARG A 209 -10.54 -12.27 -15.92
N LYS A 210 -11.63 -12.08 -15.17
CA LYS A 210 -12.42 -13.17 -14.61
C LYS A 210 -13.20 -13.86 -15.73
N THR A 211 -13.06 -15.19 -15.83
CA THR A 211 -13.75 -16.00 -16.84
C THR A 211 -15.26 -15.75 -16.81
N GLY A 212 -15.83 -15.33 -17.95
CA GLY A 212 -17.27 -15.06 -18.08
C GLY A 212 -17.75 -13.70 -17.54
N SER A 213 -16.84 -12.86 -17.01
CA SER A 213 -17.19 -11.51 -16.54
C SER A 213 -17.19 -10.50 -17.69
N THR A 214 -18.14 -9.56 -17.65
CA THR A 214 -18.23 -8.41 -18.56
C THR A 214 -17.89 -7.09 -17.90
N ALA A 215 -17.42 -7.14 -16.65
CA ALA A 215 -17.15 -5.96 -15.85
C ALA A 215 -15.90 -5.22 -16.34
N ALA A 216 -15.91 -3.90 -16.19
CA ALA A 216 -14.74 -3.06 -16.30
C ALA A 216 -14.08 -2.91 -14.92
N VAL A 217 -12.75 -3.04 -14.87
CA VAL A 217 -11.92 -2.83 -13.69
C VAL A 217 -11.29 -1.45 -13.80
N ALA A 218 -11.69 -0.52 -12.94
CA ALA A 218 -11.11 0.80 -12.85
C ALA A 218 -9.96 0.83 -11.84
N LYS A 219 -8.91 1.61 -12.16
CA LYS A 219 -7.84 2.02 -11.24
C LYS A 219 -7.71 3.55 -11.26
N THR A 220 -7.64 4.18 -10.09
CA THR A 220 -7.59 5.65 -9.95
C THR A 220 -6.18 6.16 -9.58
N TYR A 221 -5.99 7.48 -9.57
CA TYR A 221 -4.74 8.13 -9.16
C TYR A 221 -4.46 8.05 -7.64
N THR A 222 -5.44 7.62 -6.85
CA THR A 222 -5.30 7.31 -5.42
C THR A 222 -5.01 5.83 -5.18
N ASP A 223 -4.76 5.06 -6.25
CA ASP A 223 -4.57 3.61 -6.26
C ASP A 223 -5.81 2.79 -5.84
N GLU A 224 -6.98 3.41 -5.73
CA GLU A 224 -8.23 2.68 -5.53
C GLU A 224 -8.59 1.88 -6.79
N THR A 225 -9.15 0.68 -6.56
CA THR A 225 -9.66 -0.19 -7.62
C THR A 225 -11.12 -0.54 -7.36
N PHE A 226 -11.91 -0.60 -8.43
CA PHE A 226 -13.31 -1.02 -8.35
C PHE A 226 -13.79 -1.62 -9.67
N GLU A 227 -14.82 -2.46 -9.58
CA GLU A 227 -15.48 -3.04 -10.75
C GLU A 227 -16.81 -2.33 -11.01
N PHE A 228 -17.17 -2.18 -12.29
CA PHE A 228 -18.50 -1.75 -12.70
C PHE A 228 -18.93 -2.51 -13.95
N ASP A 229 -20.22 -2.84 -14.03
CA ASP A 229 -20.81 -3.48 -15.19
C ASP A 229 -22.19 -2.87 -15.47
N HIS A 230 -22.32 -2.36 -16.69
CA HIS A 230 -23.56 -1.81 -17.24
C HIS A 230 -24.08 -2.65 -18.41
N GLY A 231 -23.79 -3.96 -18.41
CA GLY A 231 -24.46 -4.96 -19.24
C GLY A 231 -23.96 -5.10 -20.68
N SER A 232 -22.72 -4.73 -20.97
CA SER A 232 -22.19 -4.73 -22.35
C SER A 232 -20.89 -5.52 -22.48
N LYS A 233 -20.95 -6.68 -23.18
CA LYS A 233 -19.80 -7.40 -23.76
C LYS A 233 -18.99 -6.56 -24.77
N THR A 234 -19.44 -5.34 -25.07
CA THR A 234 -18.96 -4.47 -26.13
C THR A 234 -18.25 -3.21 -25.62
N MET A 235 -17.93 -3.13 -24.32
CA MET A 235 -17.31 -1.92 -23.76
C MET A 235 -15.90 -1.68 -24.34
N PHE A 236 -15.14 -2.76 -24.61
CA PHE A 236 -13.76 -2.71 -25.08
C PHE A 236 -13.68 -3.24 -26.53
N THR A 237 -13.90 -2.36 -27.52
CA THR A 237 -13.93 -2.72 -28.95
C THR A 237 -12.71 -2.24 -29.74
N ASN A 238 -11.56 -2.08 -29.08
CA ASN A 238 -10.32 -1.54 -29.67
C ASN A 238 -10.43 -0.13 -30.27
N ARG A 239 -11.51 0.58 -29.97
CA ARG A 239 -11.78 1.94 -30.42
C ARG A 239 -12.53 2.71 -29.35
N PHE A 240 -12.43 4.03 -29.42
CA PHE A 240 -13.18 4.90 -28.52
C PHE A 240 -14.68 4.83 -28.82
N SER A 241 -15.47 4.54 -27.78
CA SER A 241 -16.92 4.66 -27.76
C SER A 241 -17.32 5.80 -26.83
N ARG A 242 -18.08 6.77 -27.32
CA ARG A 242 -18.62 7.86 -26.50
C ARG A 242 -19.48 7.33 -25.36
N THR A 243 -20.28 6.30 -25.61
CA THR A 243 -21.16 5.69 -24.61
C THR A 243 -20.36 5.04 -23.49
N THR A 244 -19.33 4.26 -23.82
CA THR A 244 -18.46 3.66 -22.81
C THR A 244 -17.68 4.74 -22.05
N GLY A 245 -17.18 5.76 -22.76
CA GLY A 245 -16.52 6.90 -22.15
C GLY A 245 -17.44 7.66 -21.19
N GLN A 246 -18.71 7.85 -21.55
CA GLN A 246 -19.73 8.48 -20.70
C GLN A 246 -19.96 7.67 -19.42
N ILE A 247 -20.18 6.36 -19.53
CA ILE A 247 -20.39 5.47 -18.38
C ILE A 247 -19.18 5.53 -17.44
N PHE A 248 -17.97 5.42 -17.98
CA PHE A 248 -16.75 5.45 -17.15
C PHE A 248 -16.59 6.79 -16.43
N VAL A 249 -16.88 7.89 -17.12
CA VAL A 249 -16.84 9.24 -16.53
C VAL A 249 -17.89 9.40 -15.42
N GLU A 250 -19.11 8.88 -15.61
CA GLU A 250 -20.17 8.90 -14.61
C GLU A 250 -19.82 8.07 -13.38
N GLU A 251 -19.24 6.88 -13.54
CA GLU A 251 -18.76 6.05 -12.42
C GLU A 251 -17.69 6.76 -11.60
N MET A 252 -16.73 7.40 -12.27
CA MET A 252 -15.68 8.18 -11.59
C MET A 252 -16.26 9.39 -10.84
N VAL A 253 -17.13 10.17 -11.48
CA VAL A 253 -17.76 11.34 -10.85
C VAL A 253 -18.66 10.92 -9.70
N GLY A 254 -19.43 9.85 -9.85
CA GLY A 254 -20.28 9.28 -8.80
C GLY A 254 -19.48 8.93 -7.54
N ARG A 255 -18.23 8.48 -7.71
CA ARG A 255 -17.28 8.17 -6.62
C ARG A 255 -16.49 9.38 -6.11
N GLY A 256 -16.82 10.59 -6.54
CA GLY A 256 -16.21 11.83 -6.05
C GLY A 256 -14.95 12.30 -6.80
N TYR A 257 -14.61 11.65 -7.91
CA TYR A 257 -13.51 12.08 -8.78
C TYR A 257 -14.01 13.10 -9.81
N VAL A 258 -13.90 14.39 -9.48
CA VAL A 258 -14.51 15.50 -10.23
C VAL A 258 -13.55 16.19 -11.23
N PHE A 259 -12.43 15.53 -11.52
CA PHE A 259 -11.41 15.92 -12.49
C PHE A 259 -10.88 17.36 -12.28
N GLY A 260 -10.49 18.06 -13.36
CA GLY A 260 -9.99 19.44 -13.30
C GLY A 260 -8.51 19.50 -12.91
N ARG A 261 -8.24 19.85 -11.65
CA ARG A 261 -6.88 19.87 -11.06
C ARG A 261 -6.80 19.08 -9.75
N GLN A 262 -7.80 18.23 -9.49
CA GLN A 262 -7.91 17.47 -8.23
C GLN A 262 -6.73 16.50 -8.05
N ALA A 263 -6.37 15.76 -9.11
CA ALA A 263 -5.24 14.83 -9.09
C ALA A 263 -3.91 15.58 -8.82
N LYS A 264 -3.67 16.70 -9.51
CA LYS A 264 -2.50 17.56 -9.27
C LYS A 264 -2.40 18.03 -7.83
N LYS A 265 -3.50 18.50 -7.25
CA LYS A 265 -3.54 18.97 -5.86
C LYS A 265 -3.21 17.82 -4.90
N TYR A 266 -3.87 16.67 -5.06
CA TYR A 266 -3.62 15.49 -4.23
C TYR A 266 -2.16 15.05 -4.30
N MET A 267 -1.60 14.89 -5.50
CA MET A 267 -0.19 14.50 -5.68
C MET A 267 0.77 15.54 -5.08
N SER A 268 0.45 16.84 -5.21
CA SER A 268 1.25 17.89 -4.59
C SER A 268 1.20 17.83 -3.06
N ASP A 269 0.05 17.56 -2.46
CA ASP A 269 -0.11 17.52 -1.01
C ASP A 269 0.54 16.25 -0.45
N LEU A 270 0.36 15.11 -1.10
CA LEU A 270 1.09 13.87 -0.79
C LEU A 270 2.60 14.08 -0.89
N ARG A 271 3.08 14.78 -1.92
CA ARG A 271 4.50 15.12 -2.07
C ARG A 271 5.00 16.01 -0.94
N LYS A 272 4.24 17.02 -0.51
CA LYS A 272 4.62 17.88 0.62
C LYS A 272 4.74 17.07 1.90
N GLU A 273 3.81 16.15 2.14
CA GLU A 273 3.85 15.30 3.34
C GLU A 273 5.03 14.32 3.30
N LYS A 274 5.27 13.67 2.16
CA LYS A 274 6.47 12.84 1.95
C LYS A 274 7.76 13.63 2.21
N ILE A 275 7.84 14.88 1.72
CA ILE A 275 9.00 15.75 1.96
C ILE A 275 9.12 16.10 3.45
N LYS A 276 8.02 16.38 4.13
CA LYS A 276 8.01 16.71 5.57
C LYS A 276 8.53 15.52 6.39
N ILE A 277 7.99 14.33 6.17
CA ILE A 277 8.43 13.09 6.82
C ILE A 277 9.91 12.82 6.52
N ALA A 278 10.34 12.97 5.26
CA ALA A 278 11.73 12.77 4.88
C ALA A 278 12.67 13.79 5.56
N LYS A 279 12.22 15.01 5.83
CA LYS A 279 12.99 16.00 6.59
C LYS A 279 13.07 15.66 8.07
N GLU A 280 11.97 15.21 8.67
CA GLU A 280 11.91 14.81 10.09
C GLU A 280 12.81 13.59 10.36
N ASN A 281 12.90 12.65 9.42
CA ASN A 281 13.74 11.46 9.55
C ASN A 281 15.21 11.65 9.13
N SER A 282 15.59 12.87 8.72
CA SER A 282 16.93 13.14 8.21
C SER A 282 17.81 13.78 9.27
N VAL A 283 19.11 13.46 9.26
CA VAL A 283 20.12 14.13 10.11
C VAL A 283 20.39 15.59 9.70
N ASN A 284 19.76 16.05 8.61
CA ASN A 284 19.91 17.40 8.09
C ASN A 284 19.29 18.44 9.03
N LEU A 285 19.96 19.59 9.17
CA LEU A 285 19.50 20.68 10.02
C LEU A 285 18.77 21.74 9.18
N TYR A 286 17.44 21.80 9.32
CA TYR A 286 16.57 22.69 8.55
C TYR A 286 16.14 23.93 9.33
N GLY A 287 17.07 24.84 9.58
CA GLY A 287 16.74 26.12 10.17
C GLY A 287 16.56 26.05 11.68
N VAL A 288 17.52 25.43 12.35
CA VAL A 288 17.58 25.28 13.80
C VAL A 288 18.31 26.46 14.46
N PRO A 289 18.00 26.82 15.71
CA PRO A 289 18.79 27.79 16.46
C PRO A 289 20.25 27.32 16.60
N GLY A 290 21.21 28.24 16.51
CA GLY A 290 22.60 27.86 16.65
C GLY A 290 23.57 29.03 16.46
N SER A 291 24.85 28.70 16.44
CA SER A 291 25.91 29.69 16.24
C SER A 291 27.07 29.13 15.42
N ILE A 292 27.75 29.99 14.64
CA ILE A 292 28.95 29.63 13.89
C ILE A 292 30.12 30.46 14.41
N THR A 293 31.24 29.83 14.71
CA THR A 293 32.51 30.49 15.04
C THR A 293 33.46 30.34 13.85
N ASP A 294 33.81 31.47 13.23
CA ASP A 294 34.73 31.46 12.10
C ASP A 294 36.20 31.27 12.53
N LYS A 295 37.10 31.07 11.55
CA LYS A 295 38.53 30.82 11.78
C LYS A 295 39.23 31.96 12.54
N LYS A 296 38.66 33.17 12.56
CA LYS A 296 39.19 34.34 13.28
C LYS A 296 38.60 34.45 14.69
N GLY A 297 37.77 33.49 15.13
CA GLY A 297 37.07 33.51 16.40
C GLY A 297 35.80 34.37 16.42
N LYS A 298 35.37 34.92 15.27
CA LYS A 298 34.13 35.72 15.24
C LYS A 298 32.91 34.81 15.25
N LYS A 299 32.05 35.00 16.24
CA LYS A 299 30.80 34.27 16.44
C LYS A 299 29.63 34.93 15.71
N TYR A 300 28.80 34.14 15.03
CA TYR A 300 27.54 34.54 14.40
C TYR A 300 26.43 33.71 15.04
N THR A 301 25.43 34.34 15.65
CA THR A 301 24.30 33.64 16.28
C THR A 301 23.03 33.86 15.47
N GLY A 302 22.25 32.80 15.25
CA GLY A 302 21.05 32.87 14.43
C GLY A 302 20.50 31.50 14.07
N THR A 303 19.94 31.40 12.87
CA THR A 303 19.30 30.18 12.36
C THR A 303 20.24 29.46 11.41
N VAL A 304 20.61 28.22 11.75
CA VAL A 304 21.58 27.38 11.06
C VAL A 304 20.89 26.42 10.08
N TYR A 305 21.48 26.27 8.89
CA TYR A 305 21.05 25.32 7.87
C TYR A 305 22.25 24.50 7.37
N VAL A 306 22.15 23.17 7.46
CA VAL A 306 23.17 22.20 6.99
C VAL A 306 22.48 21.00 6.37
N ILE A 307 23.02 20.52 5.25
CA ILE A 307 22.59 19.28 4.59
C ILE A 307 23.77 18.31 4.64
N PHE A 308 23.66 17.26 5.45
CA PHE A 308 24.62 16.18 5.62
C PHE A 308 24.36 15.00 4.67
N GLU A 309 23.12 14.82 4.22
CA GLU A 309 22.72 13.75 3.33
C GLU A 309 21.66 14.19 2.31
N LYS A 310 21.53 13.40 1.23
CA LYS A 310 20.46 13.59 0.25
C LYS A 310 19.14 13.09 0.84
N LEU A 311 18.10 13.92 0.80
CA LEU A 311 16.74 13.45 1.07
C LEU A 311 16.36 12.36 0.06
N GLN A 312 16.08 11.16 0.55
CA GLN A 312 15.55 10.07 -0.26
C GLN A 312 14.07 10.35 -0.54
N ILE A 313 13.82 11.09 -1.62
CA ILE A 313 12.51 11.22 -2.24
C ILE A 313 12.61 10.44 -3.54
N GLU A 314 11.61 9.60 -3.85
CA GLU A 314 11.59 8.71 -5.02
C GLU A 314 12.11 9.40 -6.32
N PRO A 315 12.75 8.64 -7.24
CA PRO A 315 13.59 9.20 -8.29
C PRO A 315 12.83 10.16 -9.23
N GLY A 316 13.44 11.32 -9.52
CA GLY A 316 12.97 12.26 -10.57
C GLY A 316 12.57 13.66 -10.09
N GLN A 317 12.68 13.96 -8.79
CA GLN A 317 12.08 15.17 -8.23
C GLN A 317 13.10 16.12 -7.58
N GLN A 318 13.65 17.04 -8.36
CA GLN A 318 14.35 18.21 -7.80
C GLN A 318 13.34 19.10 -7.06
N VAL A 319 13.74 19.56 -5.87
CA VAL A 319 12.97 20.52 -5.07
C VAL A 319 13.39 21.94 -5.48
N SER A 320 12.46 22.67 -6.10
CA SER A 320 12.62 24.09 -6.40
C SER A 320 12.78 24.88 -5.10
N GLY A 321 13.84 25.69 -4.99
CA GLY A 321 14.19 26.49 -3.81
C GLY A 321 15.38 25.97 -2.99
N LEU A 322 15.87 24.77 -3.30
CA LEU A 322 17.10 24.16 -2.75
C LEU A 322 18.20 23.99 -3.82
N HIS A 323 18.09 24.75 -4.92
CA HIS A 323 18.93 24.61 -6.11
C HIS A 323 20.44 24.73 -5.84
N ASP A 324 20.85 25.37 -4.74
CA ASP A 324 22.26 25.55 -4.38
C ASP A 324 22.87 24.45 -3.49
N MET A 325 22.06 23.52 -2.94
CA MET A 325 22.53 22.52 -1.97
C MET A 325 22.37 21.05 -2.44
N ASN A 326 21.75 20.84 -3.61
CA ASN A 326 21.50 19.52 -4.19
C ASN A 326 22.60 19.02 -5.15
N SER A 327 23.75 19.72 -5.26
CA SER A 327 24.90 19.12 -5.91
C SER A 327 25.43 18.00 -5.02
N ILE A 328 25.40 16.76 -5.53
CA ILE A 328 25.70 15.50 -4.83
C ILE A 328 27.04 15.54 -4.06
N ASP A 329 27.95 16.44 -4.42
CA ASP A 329 29.28 16.58 -3.83
C ASP A 329 29.42 17.66 -2.72
N ASN A 330 28.32 18.28 -2.26
CA ASN A 330 28.36 19.34 -1.23
C ASN A 330 27.81 18.94 0.14
N TYR A 331 27.30 17.72 0.30
CA TYR A 331 26.74 17.27 1.57
C TYR A 331 27.79 17.23 2.69
N GLY A 332 27.46 17.85 3.83
CA GLY A 332 28.33 17.99 4.98
C GLY A 332 29.54 18.90 4.77
N LYS A 333 29.70 19.56 3.61
CA LYS A 333 30.88 20.42 3.32
C LYS A 333 30.63 21.91 3.53
N SER A 334 29.37 22.33 3.58
CA SER A 334 28.96 23.73 3.69
C SER A 334 27.82 23.91 4.68
N ILE A 335 27.79 25.08 5.31
CA ILE A 335 26.78 25.51 6.27
C ILE A 335 26.36 26.93 5.94
N SER A 336 25.11 27.28 6.24
CA SER A 336 24.67 28.68 6.20
C SER A 336 24.02 29.08 7.51
N ILE A 337 24.20 30.35 7.87
CA ILE A 337 23.52 30.96 9.00
C ILE A 337 22.77 32.21 8.56
N ARG A 338 21.51 32.31 8.98
CA ARG A 338 20.71 33.52 8.91
C ARG A 338 20.81 34.25 10.24
N TYR A 339 21.37 35.45 10.25
CA TYR A 339 21.60 36.23 11.47
C TYR A 339 21.23 37.70 11.26
N LYS A 340 20.98 38.44 12.36
CA LYS A 340 20.85 39.90 12.32
C LYS A 340 22.23 40.53 12.48
N ASN A 341 22.60 41.45 11.59
CA ASN A 341 23.84 42.20 11.75
C ASN A 341 23.68 43.33 12.79
N GLU A 342 24.78 44.05 13.07
CA GLU A 342 24.82 45.18 14.01
C GLU A 342 23.80 46.31 13.68
N LYS A 343 23.32 46.37 12.42
CA LYS A 343 22.30 47.32 11.96
C LYS A 343 20.87 46.74 11.97
N GLY A 344 20.66 45.60 12.64
CA GLY A 344 19.36 44.93 12.73
C GLY A 344 18.86 44.27 11.43
N ARG A 345 19.65 44.29 10.35
CA ARG A 345 19.25 43.71 9.05
C ARG A 345 19.56 42.22 9.00
N THR A 346 18.60 41.43 8.53
CA THR A 346 18.78 39.99 8.29
C THR A 346 19.79 39.76 7.16
N ARG A 347 20.81 38.94 7.42
CA ARG A 347 21.82 38.50 6.46
C ARG A 347 21.91 36.98 6.47
N ILE A 348 22.26 36.42 5.33
CA ILE A 348 22.62 35.01 5.20
C ILE A 348 24.11 34.96 4.86
N LYS A 349 24.88 34.16 5.59
CA LYS A 349 26.30 33.91 5.31
C LYS A 349 26.53 32.42 5.19
N LYS A 350 27.28 32.02 4.16
CA LYS A 350 27.70 30.63 3.91
C LYS A 350 29.15 30.45 4.38
N PHE A 351 29.46 29.29 4.95
CA PHE A 351 30.81 28.89 5.36
C PHE A 351 31.11 27.48 4.85
N SER A 352 32.38 27.13 4.74
CA SER A 352 32.82 25.81 4.31
C SER A 352 33.63 25.11 5.40
N ALA A 353 33.48 23.78 5.50
CA ALA A 353 34.25 22.94 6.42
C ALA A 353 35.76 23.04 6.21
N LYS A 354 36.21 23.37 4.99
CA LYS A 354 37.63 23.56 4.67
C LYS A 354 38.28 24.72 5.42
N ASP A 355 37.46 25.66 5.90
CA ASP A 355 37.91 26.88 6.56
C ASP A 355 38.20 26.64 8.05
N GLY A 356 37.99 25.41 8.56
CA GLY A 356 38.32 25.07 9.96
C GLY A 356 37.36 25.69 10.97
N ILE A 357 36.12 25.99 10.56
CA ILE A 357 35.11 26.63 11.40
C ILE A 357 34.38 25.60 12.28
N SER A 358 33.83 26.04 13.41
CA SER A 358 32.94 25.24 14.25
C SER A 358 31.56 25.87 14.32
N PHE A 359 30.55 25.07 14.64
CA PHE A 359 29.21 25.57 14.87
C PHE A 359 28.47 24.77 15.93
N THR A 360 27.50 25.41 16.58
CA THR A 360 26.53 24.76 17.46
C THR A 360 25.16 24.80 16.81
N ALA A 361 24.35 23.78 17.07
CA ALA A 361 22.97 23.70 16.62
C ALA A 361 22.12 23.02 17.70
N THR A 362 20.98 23.63 18.04
CA THR A 362 20.00 23.05 18.94
C THR A 362 19.03 22.20 18.13
N ASP A 363 19.15 20.89 18.27
CA ASP A 363 18.36 19.90 17.55
C ASP A 363 17.60 19.06 18.60
N GLU A 364 16.27 19.00 18.48
CA GLU A 364 15.39 18.35 19.47
C GLU A 364 15.61 18.80 20.94
N GLY A 365 16.03 20.06 21.12
CA GLY A 365 16.31 20.63 22.44
C GLY A 365 17.72 20.32 22.99
N VAL A 366 18.52 19.54 22.27
CA VAL A 366 19.91 19.23 22.62
C VAL A 366 20.85 20.11 21.82
N GLU A 367 21.77 20.81 22.48
CA GLU A 367 22.83 21.55 21.77
C GLU A 367 23.92 20.58 21.33
N LYS A 368 24.12 20.50 20.01
CA LYS A 368 25.15 19.70 19.35
C LYS A 368 26.26 20.60 18.83
N GLU A 369 27.50 20.16 18.94
CA GLU A 369 28.67 20.87 18.42
C GLU A 369 29.28 20.16 17.21
N PHE A 370 29.67 20.94 16.21
CA PHE A 370 30.20 20.43 14.96
C PHE A 370 31.48 21.15 14.55
N PHE A 371 32.40 20.40 13.95
CA PHE A 371 33.73 20.89 13.58
C PHE A 371 34.01 20.60 12.11
N GLY A 372 34.28 21.66 11.34
CA GLY A 372 34.72 21.57 9.96
C GLY A 372 36.21 21.26 9.90
N MET A 373 36.59 20.11 9.36
CA MET A 373 38.01 19.76 9.22
C MET A 373 38.29 18.78 8.09
N LYS A 374 39.57 18.70 7.71
CA LYS A 374 40.09 17.63 6.85
C LYS A 374 40.40 16.39 7.68
N THR A 375 40.24 15.22 7.08
CA THR A 375 40.61 13.95 7.71
C THR A 375 41.63 13.15 6.87
N LYS A 376 42.47 12.38 7.57
CA LYS A 376 43.35 11.34 7.01
C LYS A 376 42.64 10.00 7.17
N GLY A 377 42.70 9.10 6.19
CA GLY A 377 42.12 7.76 6.36
C GLY A 377 41.95 7.01 5.05
N ASN A 378 41.36 7.62 4.03
CA ASN A 378 40.94 6.84 2.87
C ASN A 378 41.69 7.25 1.58
N ALA A 379 42.69 6.45 1.19
CA ALA A 379 43.38 6.61 -0.10
C ALA A 379 42.48 6.28 -1.30
N MET A 380 41.44 5.46 -1.12
CA MET A 380 40.49 5.08 -2.17
C MET A 380 39.42 6.15 -2.42
N LYS A 381 38.83 6.75 -1.37
CA LYS A 381 37.98 7.97 -1.51
C LYS A 381 38.77 9.17 -2.07
N LYS A 382 40.08 9.24 -1.82
CA LYS A 382 40.96 10.23 -2.50
C LYS A 382 41.05 10.00 -4.01
N LEU A 383 41.01 8.75 -4.47
CA LEU A 383 41.04 8.40 -5.89
C LEU A 383 39.68 8.65 -6.57
N SER A 384 38.56 8.31 -5.92
CA SER A 384 37.22 8.59 -6.46
C SER A 384 36.93 10.10 -6.51
N ASN A 385 37.39 10.88 -5.53
CA ASN A 385 37.24 12.34 -5.53
C ASN A 385 38.18 13.04 -6.53
N ALA A 386 39.31 12.42 -6.89
CA ALA A 386 40.20 12.94 -7.92
C ALA A 386 39.59 12.89 -9.33
N ALA A 387 38.66 11.96 -9.59
CA ALA A 387 37.92 11.88 -10.85
C ALA A 387 36.85 12.99 -11.02
N ASN A 388 36.43 13.65 -9.92
CA ASN A 388 35.34 14.65 -9.90
C ASN A 388 35.83 16.09 -9.60
N PHE A 389 37.06 16.46 -9.98
CA PHE A 389 37.61 17.83 -9.92
C PHE A 389 37.51 18.60 -8.57
N GLY A 390 37.12 17.96 -7.48
CA GLY A 390 36.94 18.56 -6.16
C GLY A 390 37.86 17.95 -5.10
N PHE A 391 39.08 18.48 -4.95
CA PHE A 391 40.08 18.03 -3.94
C PHE A 391 39.70 18.36 -2.46
N ASN A 392 38.44 18.68 -2.17
CA ASN A 392 38.01 19.08 -0.82
C ASN A 392 37.39 17.91 -0.03
N ASN A 393 38.24 17.22 0.73
CA ASN A 393 37.85 16.18 1.69
C ASN A 393 37.55 16.75 3.09
N SER A 394 37.12 18.01 3.19
CA SER A 394 36.75 18.61 4.47
C SER A 394 35.25 18.51 4.67
N TYR A 395 34.82 17.98 5.81
CA TYR A 395 33.43 17.84 6.20
C TYR A 395 33.22 18.39 7.61
N PHE A 396 31.97 18.67 7.96
CA PHE A 396 31.54 18.91 9.33
C PHE A 396 31.29 17.57 10.02
N TYR A 397 31.87 17.42 11.21
CA TYR A 397 31.71 16.24 12.06
C TYR A 397 31.10 16.66 13.39
N GLU A 398 30.16 15.88 13.90
CA GLU A 398 29.51 16.11 15.19
C GLU A 398 30.39 15.59 16.32
N LYS A 399 30.54 16.36 17.39
CA LYS A 399 31.29 15.97 18.58
C LYS A 399 30.44 15.09 19.49
N ILE A 400 30.95 13.90 19.80
CA ILE A 400 30.29 12.95 20.71
C ILE A 400 31.07 12.73 22.01
N TYR A 401 32.38 12.99 22.01
CA TYR A 401 33.21 12.92 23.21
C TYR A 401 34.42 13.87 23.10
N GLU A 402 34.83 14.46 24.22
CA GLU A 402 36.01 15.31 24.31
C GLU A 402 36.67 15.18 25.67
N GLU A 403 38.00 15.08 25.67
CA GLU A 403 38.80 15.12 26.89
C GLU A 403 40.15 15.78 26.59
N ASN A 404 40.53 16.78 27.39
CA ASN A 404 41.77 17.56 27.24
C ASN A 404 42.00 18.14 25.83
N GLY A 405 40.93 18.41 25.07
CA GLY A 405 40.97 18.91 23.70
C GLY A 405 41.24 17.84 22.62
N ASN A 406 41.30 16.57 23.01
CA ASN A 406 41.22 15.43 22.11
C ASN A 406 39.75 15.03 21.96
N MET A 407 39.28 14.88 20.73
CA MET A 407 37.85 14.70 20.42
C MET A 407 37.61 13.39 19.66
N LEU A 408 36.49 12.74 20.01
CA LEU A 408 35.82 11.77 19.18
C LEU A 408 34.65 12.46 18.48
N LEU A 409 34.60 12.31 17.17
CA LEU A 409 33.57 12.90 16.34
C LEU A 409 32.94 11.83 15.45
N VAL A 410 31.69 12.04 15.04
CA VAL A 410 30.99 11.20 14.06
C VAL A 410 30.71 12.00 12.80
N LYS A 411 30.58 11.31 11.67
CA LYS A 411 30.11 11.94 10.43
C LYS A 411 28.58 11.79 10.33
N PRO A 412 27.80 12.88 10.41
CA PRO A 412 26.35 12.78 10.31
C PRO A 412 25.93 12.14 8.99
N GLY A 413 24.98 11.20 9.05
CA GLY A 413 24.47 10.46 7.89
C GLY A 413 25.35 9.31 7.39
N GLU A 414 26.49 9.01 8.05
CA GLU A 414 27.32 7.84 7.73
C GLU A 414 27.60 7.05 9.03
N GLU A 415 26.65 6.19 9.41
CA GLU A 415 26.74 5.36 10.61
C GLU A 415 28.03 4.52 10.63
N GLY A 416 28.66 4.40 11.81
CA GLY A 416 29.93 3.69 11.97
C GLY A 416 31.17 4.43 11.43
N THR A 417 31.03 5.67 10.95
CA THR A 417 32.17 6.52 10.57
C THR A 417 32.56 7.49 11.67
N TYR A 418 33.68 7.19 12.35
CA TYR A 418 34.23 7.99 13.44
C TYR A 418 35.45 8.79 12.99
N VAL A 419 35.77 9.85 13.73
CA VAL A 419 36.98 10.64 13.57
C VAL A 419 37.62 10.93 14.92
N ILE A 420 38.88 10.53 15.10
CA ILE A 420 39.70 10.96 16.24
C ILE A 420 40.48 12.21 15.85
N LYS A 421 40.27 13.30 16.60
CA LYS A 421 41.02 14.54 16.44
C LYS A 421 41.82 14.82 17.71
N VAL A 422 43.15 14.67 17.65
CA VAL A 422 44.02 15.04 18.76
C VAL A 422 44.34 16.53 18.71
N LYS A 423 44.42 17.20 19.87
CA LYS A 423 44.58 18.65 20.04
C LYS A 423 45.65 19.25 19.14
N ASN A 424 46.83 18.63 19.14
CA ASN A 424 48.03 19.14 18.46
C ASN A 424 48.14 18.78 16.96
N GLU A 425 47.22 17.98 16.41
CA GLU A 425 47.22 17.64 14.99
C GLU A 425 46.32 18.60 14.20
N LYS A 426 46.71 18.96 12.97
CA LYS A 426 45.93 19.88 12.11
C LYS A 426 44.73 19.22 11.43
N VAL A 427 44.64 17.90 11.44
CA VAL A 427 43.63 17.11 10.73
C VAL A 427 43.17 15.96 11.63
N GLY A 428 41.94 15.50 11.45
CA GLY A 428 41.44 14.30 12.14
C GLY A 428 41.90 13.01 11.46
N PHE A 429 41.78 11.89 12.16
CA PHE A 429 41.95 10.55 11.60
C PHE A 429 40.59 9.86 11.49
N MET A 430 40.19 9.49 10.28
CA MET A 430 38.92 8.86 9.96
C MET A 430 39.02 7.34 10.08
N ILE A 431 38.05 6.80 10.81
CA ILE A 431 37.71 5.39 10.94
C ILE A 431 36.45 5.20 10.08
N ASP A 432 36.53 4.31 9.11
CA ASP A 432 35.48 4.06 8.11
C ASP A 432 35.27 2.54 7.93
N ASP A 433 34.67 2.14 6.81
CA ASP A 433 34.31 0.76 6.50
C ASP A 433 35.49 -0.21 6.34
N ARG A 434 36.75 0.28 6.27
CA ARG A 434 37.96 -0.56 6.15
C ARG A 434 38.05 -1.61 7.28
N LYS A 435 38.80 -2.69 7.00
CA LYS A 435 39.06 -3.75 8.00
C LYS A 435 39.73 -3.18 9.26
N ASN A 436 39.28 -3.62 10.44
CA ASN A 436 39.78 -3.16 11.75
C ASN A 436 41.32 -3.11 11.79
N GLU A 437 41.98 -4.23 11.50
CA GLU A 437 43.45 -4.35 11.47
C GLU A 437 44.16 -3.26 10.63
N LYS A 438 43.61 -2.92 9.46
CA LYS A 438 44.18 -1.87 8.59
C LYS A 438 44.02 -0.49 9.19
N ILE A 439 42.87 -0.23 9.82
CA ILE A 439 42.59 1.04 10.49
C ILE A 439 43.47 1.15 11.73
N SER A 440 43.53 0.14 12.59
CA SER A 440 44.33 0.14 13.83
C SER A 440 45.81 0.39 13.54
N LYS A 441 46.40 -0.27 12.52
CA LYS A 441 47.78 -0.01 12.09
C LYS A 441 48.01 1.42 11.61
N ALA A 442 47.03 2.03 10.96
CA ALA A 442 47.13 3.41 10.48
C ALA A 442 46.88 4.44 11.60
N LEU A 443 45.95 4.14 12.53
CA LEU A 443 45.67 4.93 13.71
C LEU A 443 46.86 4.94 14.66
N ALA A 444 47.51 3.80 14.87
CA ALA A 444 48.76 3.69 15.63
C ALA A 444 49.87 4.62 15.10
N LYS A 445 49.96 4.82 13.78
CA LYS A 445 50.92 5.77 13.19
C LYS A 445 50.54 7.22 13.45
N TYR A 446 49.23 7.51 13.50
CA TYR A 446 48.71 8.84 13.81
C TYR A 446 48.91 9.19 15.29
N LEU A 447 48.71 8.22 16.19
CA LEU A 447 48.87 8.36 17.65
C LEU A 447 50.29 8.03 18.15
N LYS A 448 51.30 8.02 17.26
CA LYS A 448 52.68 7.59 17.55
C LYS A 448 53.38 8.30 18.72
N LYS A 449 52.85 9.44 19.19
CA LYS A 449 53.39 10.17 20.35
C LYS A 449 53.15 9.41 21.66
N CYS A 450 52.06 8.64 21.76
CA CYS A 450 51.90 7.67 22.84
C CYS A 450 52.34 6.28 22.37
N LYS A 451 53.48 5.79 22.87
CA LYS A 451 54.03 4.49 22.47
C LYS A 451 53.15 3.33 22.91
N GLN A 452 52.56 3.41 24.11
CA GLN A 452 51.71 2.36 24.68
C GLN A 452 50.48 2.12 23.81
N VAL A 453 49.61 3.13 23.67
CA VAL A 453 48.43 3.08 22.79
C VAL A 453 48.78 2.66 21.35
N ALA A 454 49.90 3.15 20.80
CA ALA A 454 50.32 2.77 19.45
C ALA A 454 50.76 1.30 19.32
N ASN A 455 51.24 0.66 20.40
CA ASN A 455 51.58 -0.76 20.42
C ASN A 455 50.32 -1.61 20.60
N ASP A 456 49.43 -1.22 21.51
CA ASP A 456 48.17 -1.93 21.79
C ASP A 456 47.28 -1.97 20.53
N LEU A 457 47.19 -0.86 19.80
CA LEU A 457 46.54 -0.79 18.49
C LEU A 457 47.17 -1.70 17.43
N LYS A 458 48.48 -1.97 17.48
CA LYS A 458 49.15 -2.87 16.54
C LYS A 458 49.00 -4.34 16.93
N ALA A 459 48.95 -4.62 18.23
CA ALA A 459 48.66 -5.93 18.79
C ALA A 459 47.20 -6.34 18.54
N GLY A 460 46.31 -5.37 18.31
CA GLY A 460 44.90 -5.63 18.01
C GLY A 460 44.03 -5.69 19.27
N GLU A 461 44.51 -5.11 20.37
CA GLU A 461 43.80 -5.06 21.67
C GLU A 461 42.51 -4.23 21.59
N PHE A 462 42.40 -3.35 20.59
CA PHE A 462 41.20 -2.53 20.35
C PHE A 462 40.48 -2.91 19.06
N ASP A 463 39.16 -3.08 19.17
CA ASP A 463 38.26 -2.92 18.04
C ASP A 463 37.98 -1.44 17.82
N VAL A 464 38.62 -0.83 16.82
CA VAL A 464 38.50 0.60 16.52
C VAL A 464 37.20 0.95 15.81
N LYS A 465 36.30 -0.02 15.58
CA LYS A 465 34.93 0.25 15.12
C LYS A 465 33.93 0.41 16.28
N ASN A 466 34.34 0.07 17.50
CA ASN A 466 33.52 0.21 18.70
C ASN A 466 33.73 1.59 19.33
N GLU A 467 32.64 2.32 19.62
CA GLU A 467 32.70 3.68 20.17
C GLU A 467 33.40 3.75 21.54
N GLU A 468 33.12 2.79 22.44
CA GLU A 468 33.70 2.78 23.79
C GLU A 468 35.21 2.52 23.74
N ASN A 469 35.66 1.63 22.87
CA ASN A 469 37.09 1.44 22.63
C ASN A 469 37.75 2.73 22.11
N LEU A 470 37.06 3.52 21.28
CA LEU A 470 37.60 4.80 20.78
C LEU A 470 37.66 5.87 21.88
N LYS A 471 36.70 5.89 22.80
CA LYS A 471 36.77 6.74 24.00
C LYS A 471 37.95 6.33 24.89
N GLN A 472 38.12 5.02 25.13
CA GLN A 472 39.26 4.49 25.88
C GLN A 472 40.60 4.84 25.24
N ILE A 473 40.73 4.72 23.91
CA ILE A 473 41.95 5.14 23.18
C ILE A 473 42.26 6.63 23.40
N ILE A 474 41.25 7.49 23.47
CA ILE A 474 41.44 8.92 23.75
C ILE A 474 41.90 9.14 25.20
N GLN A 475 41.30 8.45 26.16
CA GLN A 475 41.67 8.50 27.58
C GLN A 475 43.11 8.04 27.79
N GLU A 476 43.47 6.85 27.30
CA GLU A 476 44.83 6.33 27.41
C GLU A 476 45.84 7.24 26.70
N TYR A 477 45.46 7.86 25.57
CA TYR A 477 46.34 8.82 24.90
C TYR A 477 46.53 10.12 25.71
N ASN A 478 45.54 10.53 26.50
CA ASN A 478 45.66 11.67 27.41
C ASN A 478 46.69 11.40 28.51
N ASP A 479 46.70 10.20 29.07
CA ASP A 479 47.64 9.81 30.14
C ASP A 479 49.11 9.76 29.68
N CYS A 480 49.35 9.76 28.37
CA CYS A 480 50.70 9.79 27.80
C CYS A 480 51.29 11.20 27.64
N ASN A 481 50.53 12.28 27.89
CA ASN A 481 50.95 13.66 27.66
C ASN A 481 51.11 14.48 28.94
#